data_AF-A0A397SBS7-F1
#
_entry.id   AF-A0A397SBS7-F1
#
_cell.length_a   1.000
_cell.length_b   1.000
_cell.length_c   1.000
_cell.angle_alpha   90.00
_cell.angle_beta   90.00
_cell.angle_gamma   90.00
#
_symmetry.space_group_name_H-M   'P 1'
#
loop_
_entity.id
_entity.type
_entity.pdbx_description
1 polymer ?
#
loop_
_entity_poly.entity_id
_entity_poly.type
_entity_poly.pdbx_seq_one_letter_code
_entity_poly.pdbx_strand_id
1 'polypeptide(L)' 'MSNIFEIIDSLELPQEDSNKIQAYLVTRSEDRTVLYSALKSSHKSDEDRVYLLKEFLKDISNNEHQGKTLRRNDWSTRT' A
#
# COMPACT_ATOMS: atom_id res chain seq x y z
N MET A 1 -3.80 -17.20 14.13
CA MET A 1 -2.86 -16.13 13.73
C MET A 1 -3.63 -15.19 12.84
N SER A 2 -3.93 -13.97 13.27
CA SER A 2 -4.68 -13.03 12.42
C SER A 2 -3.82 -12.54 11.27
N ASN A 3 -4.31 -12.71 10.04
CA ASN A 3 -3.63 -12.23 8.83
C ASN A 3 -4.00 -10.76 8.57
N ILE A 4 -3.12 -10.00 7.90
CA ILE A 4 -3.43 -8.62 7.53
C ILE A 4 -4.67 -8.54 6.64
N PHE A 5 -4.88 -9.54 5.78
CA PHE A 5 -6.05 -9.62 4.90
C PHE A 5 -7.35 -9.81 5.68
N GLU A 6 -7.35 -10.63 6.74
CA GLU A 6 -8.51 -10.77 7.63
C GLU A 6 -8.82 -9.47 8.37
N ILE A 7 -7.79 -8.71 8.77
CA ILE A 7 -7.98 -7.39 9.38
C ILE A 7 -8.60 -6.44 8.37
N ILE A 8 -8.10 -6.40 7.13
CA ILE A 8 -8.65 -5.54 6.08
C ILE A 8 -10.10 -5.93 5.76
N ASP A 9 -10.40 -7.22 5.65
CA ASP A 9 -11.76 -7.71 5.37
C ASP A 9 -12.73 -7.43 6.52
N SER A 10 -12.24 -7.37 7.76
CA SER A 10 -13.05 -6.99 8.93
C SER A 10 -13.36 -5.50 9.01
N LEU A 11 -12.58 -4.67 8.31
CA LEU A 11 -12.81 -3.23 8.23
C LEU A 11 -13.75 -3.00 7.04
N GLU A 12 -14.92 -2.40 7.28
CA GLU A 12 -15.98 -2.17 6.28
C GLU A 12 -15.57 -1.15 5.17
N LEU A 13 -14.53 -1.49 4.41
CA LEU A 13 -13.98 -0.71 3.33
C LEU A 13 -14.72 -1.03 2.02
N PRO A 14 -14.74 -0.09 1.06
CA PRO A 14 -15.17 -0.40 -0.29
C PRO A 14 -14.37 -1.57 -0.86
N GLN A 15 -15.06 -2.52 -1.50
CA GLN A 15 -14.44 -3.72 -2.07
C GLN A 15 -13.29 -3.38 -3.03
N GLU A 16 -13.44 -2.31 -3.80
CA GLU A 16 -12.41 -1.85 -4.75
C GLU A 16 -11.13 -1.41 -4.04
N ASP A 17 -11.25 -0.67 -2.93
CA ASP A 17 -10.11 -0.19 -2.14
C ASP A 17 -9.42 -1.37 -1.44
N SER A 18 -10.21 -2.29 -0.86
CA SER A 18 -9.68 -3.52 -0.26
C SER A 18 -8.88 -4.32 -1.28
N ASN A 19 -9.43 -4.56 -2.48
CA ASN A 19 -8.76 -5.31 -3.54
C ASN A 19 -7.44 -4.66 -3.98
N LYS A 20 -7.41 -3.32 -4.12
CA LYS A 20 -6.20 -2.56 -4.48
C LYS A 20 -5.11 -2.71 -3.43
N ILE A 21 -5.47 -2.54 -2.15
CA ILE A 21 -4.53 -2.70 -1.04
C ILE A 21 -4.01 -4.13 -0.98
N GLN A 22 -4.89 -5.14 -1.08
CA GLN A 22 -4.49 -6.55 -1.06
C GLN A 22 -3.53 -6.88 -2.20
N ALA A 23 -3.83 -6.48 -3.43
CA ALA A 23 -2.96 -6.71 -4.59
C ALA A 23 -1.57 -6.07 -4.42
N TYR A 24 -1.52 -4.84 -3.89
CA TYR A 24 -0.26 -4.15 -3.61
C TYR A 24 0.58 -4.91 -2.56
N LEU A 25 -0.05 -5.33 -1.45
CA LEU A 25 0.61 -6.04 -0.35
C LEU A 25 1.09 -7.45 -0.71
N VAL A 26 0.48 -8.10 -1.71
CA VAL A 26 0.97 -9.38 -2.25
C VAL A 26 2.34 -9.22 -2.89
N THR A 27 2.58 -8.10 -3.57
CA THR A 27 3.84 -7.83 -4.29
C THR A 27 4.91 -7.18 -3.42
N ARG A 28 4.53 -6.53 -2.32
CA ARG A 28 5.45 -5.81 -1.42
C ARG A 28 5.38 -6.30 0.02
N SER A 29 6.20 -7.30 0.33
CA SER A 29 6.23 -7.96 1.64
C SER A 29 6.70 -7.06 2.80
N GLU A 30 7.52 -6.05 2.53
CA GLU A 30 8.01 -5.09 3.53
C GLU A 30 6.91 -4.11 3.96
N ASP A 31 6.23 -3.48 3.01
CA ASP A 31 5.08 -2.62 3.28
C ASP A 31 3.98 -3.39 4.05
N ARG A 32 3.83 -4.69 3.75
CA ARG A 32 2.91 -5.59 4.45
C ARG A 32 3.24 -5.76 5.93
N THR A 33 4.50 -5.96 6.31
CA THR A 33 4.84 -6.15 7.73
C THR A 33 4.71 -4.85 8.53
N VAL A 34 5.06 -3.71 7.92
CA VAL A 34 4.90 -2.38 8.51
C VAL A 34 3.42 -2.06 8.72
N LEU A 35 2.60 -2.21 7.68
CA LEU A 35 1.17 -1.94 7.75
C LEU A 35 0.46 -2.87 8.75
N TYR A 36 0.81 -4.16 8.75
CA TYR A 36 0.28 -5.11 9.74
C TYR A 36 0.57 -4.68 11.18
N SER A 37 1.80 -4.22 11.44
CA SER A 37 2.20 -3.76 12.78
C SER A 37 1.43 -2.50 13.20
N ALA A 38 1.21 -1.57 12.26
CA ALA A 38 0.43 -0.36 12.49
C ALA A 38 -1.05 -0.67 12.79
N LEU A 39 -1.66 -1.62 12.05
CA LEU A 39 -3.06 -2.03 12.23
C LEU A 39 -3.28 -2.84 13.51
N LYS A 40 -2.31 -3.68 13.89
CA LYS A 40 -2.35 -4.53 15.09
C LYS A 40 -2.16 -3.74 16.39
N SER A 41 -1.76 -2.48 16.32
CA SER A 41 -1.64 -1.62 17.51
C SER A 41 -2.97 -1.56 18.27
N SER A 42 -2.95 -1.94 19.56
CA SER A 42 -4.16 -2.07 20.39
C SER A 42 -4.84 -0.73 20.69
N HIS A 43 -4.13 0.39 20.47
CA HIS A 43 -4.63 1.73 20.73
C HIS A 43 -5.44 2.33 19.58
N LYS A 44 -5.56 1.63 18.45
CA LYS A 44 -6.29 2.11 17.28
C LYS A 44 -7.70 1.53 17.25
N SER A 45 -8.68 2.44 17.20
CA SER A 45 -10.06 2.09 16.89
C SER A 45 -10.18 1.62 15.43
N ASP A 46 -11.31 1.01 15.08
CA ASP A 46 -11.55 0.62 13.69
C ASP A 46 -11.62 1.85 12.75
N GLU A 47 -12.08 3.00 13.24
CA GLU A 47 -12.03 4.27 12.50
C GLU A 47 -10.59 4.70 12.21
N ASP A 48 -9.69 4.60 13.19
CA ASP A 48 -8.27 4.93 13.00
C ASP A 48 -7.58 3.99 12.01
N ARG A 49 -7.99 2.72 11.99
CA ARG A 49 -7.48 1.71 11.05
C ARG A 49 -7.98 1.98 9.64
N VAL A 50 -9.25 2.31 9.47
CA VAL A 50 -9.83 2.73 8.19
C VAL A 50 -9.14 3.99 7.68
N TYR A 51 -8.90 4.98 8.54
CA TYR A 51 -8.19 6.20 8.17
C TYR A 51 -6.77 5.91 7.68
N LEU A 52 -6.01 5.07 8.39
CA LEU A 52 -4.69 4.63 7.95
C LEU A 52 -4.72 3.96 6.58
N LEU A 53 -5.69 3.08 6.33
CA LEU A 53 -5.80 2.38 5.05
C LEU A 53 -6.16 3.32 3.90
N LYS A 54 -6.97 4.35 4.14
CA LYS A 54 -7.25 5.39 3.14
C LYS A 54 -6.02 6.23 2.81
N GLU A 55 -5.24 6.63 3.81
CA GLU A 55 -3.98 7.34 3.56
C GLU A 55 -2.98 6.45 2.82
N PHE A 56 -2.88 5.17 3.20
CA PHE A 56 -2.04 4.20 2.50
C PHE A 56 -2.46 4.00 1.03
N LEU A 57 -3.77 3.96 0.75
CA LEU A 57 -4.29 3.88 -0.62
C LEU A 57 -3.90 5.10 -1.46
N LYS A 58 -3.92 6.31 -0.87
CA LYS A 58 -3.46 7.53 -1.56
C LYS A 58 -1.98 7.45 -1.90
N ASP A 59 -1.16 6.93 -0.98
CA ASP A 59 0.27 6.73 -1.23
C ASP A 59 0.52 5.73 -2.36
N ILE A 60 -0.24 4.62 -2.41
CA ILE A 60 -0.18 3.66 -3.53
C ILE A 60 -0.47 4.37 -4.86
N SER A 61 -1.58 5.11 -4.92
CA SER A 61 -2.00 5.83 -6.13
C SER A 61 -0.97 6.88 -6.59
N ASN A 62 -0.31 7.56 -5.65
CA ASN A 62 0.74 8.52 -5.96
C ASN A 62 2.02 7.84 -6.47
N ASN A 63 2.34 6.65 -5.96
CA ASN A 63 3.53 5.90 -6.37
C ASN A 63 3.36 5.26 -7.76
N GLU A 64 2.14 4.85 -8.11
CA GLU A 64 1.81 4.31 -9.44
C GLU A 64 2.05 5.35 -10.57
N HIS A 65 1.85 6.64 -10.28
CA HIS A 65 2.14 7.74 -11.20
C HIS A 65 3.63 8.08 -11.37
N GLN A 66 4.52 7.51 -10.56
CA GLN A 66 5.97 7.68 -10.73
C GLN A 66 6.63 6.65 -11.66
N GLY A 67 5.84 5.88 -12.41
CA GLY A 67 6.27 5.10 -13.58
C GLY A 67 6.77 5.95 -14.77
N LYS A 68 7.37 7.12 -14.54
CA LYS A 68 8.12 7.84 -15.57
C LYS A 68 9.55 7.33 -15.56
N THR A 69 9.75 6.34 -16.43
CA THR A 69 10.99 5.96 -17.10
C THR A 69 12.16 6.90 -16.77
N LEU A 70 13.13 6.40 -16.00
CA LEU A 70 14.46 6.99 -15.95
C LEU A 70 14.97 7.00 -17.40
N ARG A 71 14.85 8.15 -18.08
CA ARG A 71 15.41 8.39 -19.41
C ARG A 71 16.91 8.07 -19.29
N ARG A 72 17.33 6.93 -19.83
CA ARG A 72 18.74 6.64 -20.06
C ARG A 72 19.25 7.74 -20.98
N ASN A 73 20.14 8.57 -20.46
CA ASN A 73 20.78 9.61 -21.24
C ASN A 73 21.75 8.92 -22.22
N ASP A 74 21.35 8.84 -23.48
CA ASP A 74 22.24 8.54 -24.61
C ASP A 74 23.29 9.67 -24.74
N TRP A 75 24.43 9.50 -24.08
CA TRP A 75 25.65 10.29 -24.32
C TRP A 75 26.72 9.42 -25.01
N SER A 76 26.35 8.72 -26.07
CA SER A 76 27.30 8.10 -26.99
C SER A 76 27.13 8.66 -28.40
N THR A 77 27.65 9.86 -28.61
CA THR A 77 28.26 10.21 -29.91
C THR A 77 29.13 11.46 -29.75
N ARG A 78 30.45 11.24 -29.62
CA ARG A 78 31.48 12.02 -30.32
C ARG A 78 32.85 11.39 -30.08
N THR A 79 33.16 10.39 -30.90
CA THR A 79 34.50 10.25 -31.49
C THR A 79 34.81 11.45 -32.37
#